data_AF-A0A1Z7ZXY0-F1
#
_entry.id   AF-A0A1Z7ZXY0-F1
#
_cell.length_a   1.000
_cell.length_b   1.000
_cell.length_c   1.000
_cell.angle_alpha   90.00
_cell.angle_beta   90.00
_cell.angle_gamma   90.00
#
_symmetry.space_group_name_H-M   'P 1'
#
loop_
_entity.id
_entity.type
_entity.pdbx_description
1 polymer ?
#
loop_
_entity_poly.entity_id
_entity_poly.type
_entity_poly.pdbx_seq_one_letter_code
_entity_poly.pdbx_strand_id
1 'polypeptide(L)'
;MKNRKRKDIIIVLLILSATFGYFLDRNIVEGITEIDLLFFKIGSFGFDNIKELIQYTKMKVLIIILSLIWYFTCRYWWKSSILVIVTIELLKLMSVFYSEQVSLDEIEYAISLPLTIPIILLLIFISYKLNDYYLAREIHSNIDKEIDIIFFEINQDKKNEINLLKEKILKTKKANLNRFDENYLKEMIVIRDEFYKI
;
A
#
# COMPACT_ATOMS: atom_id res chain seq x y z
N MET A 1 -16.41 -2.05 -4.89
CA MET A 1 -15.99 -3.47 -4.81
C MET A 1 -15.24 -4.00 -6.04
N LYS A 2 -15.66 -3.69 -7.28
CA LYS A 2 -15.08 -4.22 -8.54
C LYS A 2 -13.58 -3.92 -8.76
N ASN A 3 -13.08 -2.78 -8.31
CA ASN A 3 -11.67 -2.38 -8.50
C ASN A 3 -10.67 -3.08 -7.57
N ARG A 4 -11.09 -3.60 -6.40
CA ARG A 4 -10.20 -4.41 -5.54
C ARG A 4 -9.92 -5.77 -6.18
N LYS A 5 -10.99 -6.47 -6.61
CA LYS A 5 -10.89 -7.78 -7.29
C LYS A 5 -9.98 -7.75 -8.53
N ARG A 6 -9.99 -6.67 -9.31
CA ARG A 6 -9.09 -6.52 -10.47
C ARG A 6 -7.61 -6.44 -10.08
N LYS A 7 -7.29 -5.72 -9.00
CA LYS A 7 -5.91 -5.61 -8.50
C LYS A 7 -5.40 -6.95 -8.00
N ASP A 8 -6.23 -7.69 -7.28
CA ASP A 8 -5.88 -9.01 -6.74
C ASP A 8 -5.60 -10.01 -7.87
N ILE A 9 -6.40 -10.01 -8.95
CA ILE A 9 -6.18 -10.85 -10.13
C ILE A 9 -4.87 -10.51 -10.83
N ILE A 10 -4.52 -9.23 -10.95
CA ILE A 10 -3.25 -8.81 -11.57
C ILE A 10 -2.06 -9.30 -10.74
N ILE A 11 -2.13 -9.20 -9.41
CA ILE A 11 -1.06 -9.69 -8.53
C ILE A 11 -0.88 -11.21 -8.67
N VAL A 12 -1.98 -11.97 -8.66
CA VAL A 12 -1.94 -13.43 -8.84
C VAL A 12 -1.36 -13.79 -10.20
N LEU A 13 -1.77 -13.10 -11.27
CA LEU A 13 -1.25 -13.33 -12.62
C LEU A 13 0.25 -13.00 -12.71
N LEU A 14 0.71 -11.97 -12.01
CA LEU A 14 2.12 -11.57 -11.97
C LEU A 14 2.97 -12.60 -11.21
N ILE A 15 2.47 -13.14 -10.10
CA ILE A 15 3.13 -14.24 -9.35
C ILE A 15 3.20 -15.50 -10.23
N LEU A 16 2.09 -15.89 -10.87
CA LEU A 16 2.06 -17.05 -11.75
C LEU A 16 3.02 -16.90 -12.93
N SER A 17 3.10 -15.71 -13.52
CA SER A 17 4.05 -15.39 -14.59
C SER A 17 5.50 -15.54 -14.11
N ALA A 18 5.82 -15.01 -12.93
CA ALA A 18 7.15 -15.13 -12.33
C ALA A 18 7.53 -16.60 -12.05
N THR A 19 6.60 -17.40 -11.51
CA THR A 19 6.81 -18.83 -11.27
C THR A 19 6.93 -19.60 -12.58
N PHE A 20 6.16 -19.25 -13.61
CA PHE A 20 6.26 -19.88 -14.93
C PHE A 20 7.58 -19.56 -15.62
N GLY A 21 8.07 -18.32 -15.50
CA GLY A 21 9.38 -17.90 -16.00
C GLY A 21 10.54 -18.73 -15.44
N TYR A 22 10.38 -19.28 -14.24
CA TYR A 22 11.35 -20.22 -13.67
C TYR A 22 11.50 -21.49 -14.51
N PHE A 23 10.48 -22.00 -15.20
CA PHE A 23 10.57 -23.28 -15.92
C PHE A 23 11.13 -23.19 -17.34
N LEU A 24 11.44 -21.98 -17.84
CA LEU A 24 11.83 -21.76 -19.23
C LEU A 24 13.24 -22.28 -19.58
N ASP A 25 14.09 -22.56 -18.59
CA ASP A 25 15.47 -23.00 -18.76
C ASP A 25 15.62 -24.49 -19.10
N ARG A 26 14.52 -25.26 -19.05
CA ARG A 26 14.54 -26.70 -19.36
C ARG A 26 15.05 -27.02 -20.78
N ASN A 27 15.00 -26.05 -21.68
CA ASN A 27 15.41 -26.21 -23.08
C ASN A 27 16.88 -25.82 -23.36
N ILE A 28 17.65 -25.45 -22.34
CA ILE A 28 19.06 -25.05 -22.51
C ILE A 28 19.95 -26.31 -22.51
N VAL A 29 20.69 -26.49 -23.60
CA VAL A 29 21.64 -27.59 -23.80
C VAL A 29 22.81 -27.46 -22.80
N GLU A 30 23.24 -28.58 -22.23
CA GLU A 30 24.36 -28.65 -21.28
C GLU A 30 25.71 -28.58 -22.01
N GLY A 31 26.70 -27.91 -21.40
CA GLY A 31 28.09 -27.86 -21.91
C GLY A 31 28.46 -26.67 -22.80
N ILE A 32 27.65 -25.61 -22.85
CA ILE A 32 27.96 -24.38 -23.61
C ILE A 32 28.62 -23.36 -22.68
N THR A 33 29.82 -22.90 -23.05
CA THR A 33 30.64 -21.91 -22.31
C THR A 33 30.42 -20.47 -22.77
N GLU A 34 29.86 -20.27 -23.96
CA GLU A 34 29.50 -18.96 -24.51
C GLU A 34 28.15 -19.01 -25.22
N ILE A 35 27.21 -18.13 -24.83
CA ILE A 35 25.95 -17.92 -25.56
C ILE A 35 26.07 -16.59 -26.29
N ASP A 36 26.04 -16.66 -27.62
CA ASP A 36 25.82 -15.50 -28.47
C ASP A 36 24.32 -15.19 -28.47
N LEU A 37 23.89 -14.24 -27.63
CA LEU A 37 22.63 -13.54 -27.86
C LEU A 37 22.85 -12.54 -28.99
N LEU A 38 21.79 -12.27 -29.75
CA LEU A 38 21.77 -11.49 -31.00
C LEU A 38 22.57 -10.15 -31.01
N PHE A 39 22.92 -9.61 -29.83
CA PHE A 39 23.80 -8.45 -29.63
C PHE A 39 24.80 -8.56 -28.44
N PHE A 40 24.84 -9.67 -27.71
CA PHE A 40 25.66 -9.80 -26.49
C PHE A 40 26.26 -11.19 -26.38
N LYS A 41 27.59 -11.24 -26.22
CA LYS A 41 28.32 -12.44 -25.82
C LYS A 41 28.31 -12.54 -24.31
N ILE A 42 27.60 -13.53 -23.79
CA ILE A 42 27.58 -13.84 -22.36
C ILE A 42 28.49 -15.04 -22.15
N GLY A 43 29.64 -14.82 -21.51
CA GLY A 43 30.54 -15.88 -21.07
C GLY A 43 30.05 -16.55 -19.79
N SER A 44 30.75 -17.57 -19.29
CA SER A 44 30.33 -18.29 -18.08
C SER A 44 30.59 -17.54 -16.77
N PHE A 45 31.26 -16.38 -16.77
CA PHE A 45 31.50 -15.49 -15.62
C PHE A 45 31.85 -16.25 -14.32
N GLY A 46 32.81 -17.18 -14.40
CA GLY A 46 33.30 -17.95 -13.24
C GLY A 46 32.51 -19.23 -12.89
N PHE A 47 31.46 -19.56 -13.63
CA PHE A 47 30.74 -20.85 -13.53
C PHE A 47 31.28 -21.87 -14.52
N ASP A 48 31.17 -23.17 -14.19
CA ASP A 48 31.60 -24.26 -15.07
C ASP A 48 30.75 -24.32 -16.35
N ASN A 49 29.47 -23.93 -16.26
CA ASN A 49 28.53 -23.90 -17.37
C ASN A 49 27.65 -22.64 -17.35
N ILE A 50 27.30 -22.09 -18.51
CA ILE A 50 26.33 -20.98 -18.58
C ILE A 50 24.96 -21.38 -18.04
N LYS A 51 24.59 -22.65 -18.16
CA LYS A 51 23.34 -23.18 -17.59
C LYS A 51 23.27 -22.94 -16.08
N GLU A 52 24.38 -23.11 -15.37
CA GLU A 52 24.47 -22.88 -13.92
C GLU A 52 24.36 -21.39 -13.60
N LEU A 53 25.05 -20.52 -14.35
CA LEU A 53 24.92 -19.06 -14.23
C LEU A 53 23.47 -18.60 -14.41
N ILE A 54 22.78 -19.10 -15.46
CA ILE A 54 21.39 -18.78 -15.75
C ILE A 54 20.48 -19.27 -14.63
N GLN A 55 20.68 -20.50 -14.15
CA GLN A 55 19.88 -21.09 -13.09
C GLN A 55 20.06 -20.32 -11.76
N TYR A 56 21.29 -19.99 -11.39
CA TYR A 56 21.61 -19.18 -10.21
C TYR A 56 20.95 -17.80 -10.31
N THR A 57 21.18 -17.08 -11.40
CA THR A 57 20.64 -15.73 -11.63
C THR A 57 19.12 -15.72 -11.59
N LYS A 58 18.47 -16.70 -12.24
CA LYS A 58 17.01 -16.83 -12.28
C LYS A 58 16.42 -17.07 -10.88
N MET A 59 17.06 -17.88 -10.05
CA MET A 59 16.61 -18.11 -8.67
C MET A 59 16.67 -16.82 -7.84
N LYS A 60 17.75 -16.03 -7.99
CA LYS A 60 17.89 -14.72 -7.34
C LYS A 60 16.84 -13.72 -7.81
N VAL A 61 16.65 -13.61 -9.13
CA VAL A 61 15.65 -12.73 -9.74
C VAL A 61 14.23 -13.09 -9.28
N LEU A 62 13.91 -14.38 -9.16
CA LEU A 62 12.61 -14.83 -8.66
C LEU A 62 12.37 -14.35 -7.22
N ILE A 63 13.36 -14.51 -6.33
CA ILE A 63 13.27 -14.04 -4.94
C ILE A 63 13.08 -12.52 -4.89
N ILE A 64 13.82 -11.77 -5.72
CA ILE A 64 13.71 -10.30 -5.81
C ILE A 64 12.31 -9.89 -6.28
N ILE A 65 11.80 -10.49 -7.35
CA ILE A 65 10.47 -10.18 -7.90
C ILE A 65 9.39 -10.50 -6.87
N LEU A 66 9.44 -11.66 -6.23
CA LEU A 66 8.46 -12.06 -5.22
C LEU A 66 8.47 -11.11 -4.01
N SER A 67 9.67 -10.73 -3.56
CA SER A 67 9.86 -9.78 -2.46
C SER A 67 9.38 -8.37 -2.82
N LEU A 68 9.59 -7.92 -4.07
CA LEU A 68 9.06 -6.64 -4.56
C LEU A 68 7.54 -6.64 -4.64
N ILE A 69 6.93 -7.71 -5.18
CA ILE A 69 5.46 -7.85 -5.20
C ILE A 69 4.91 -7.78 -3.79
N TRP A 70 5.55 -8.49 -2.86
CA TRP A 70 5.16 -8.49 -1.46
C TRP A 70 5.31 -7.11 -0.83
N TYR A 71 6.42 -6.41 -1.08
CA TYR A 71 6.63 -5.03 -0.67
C TYR A 71 5.53 -4.11 -1.18
N PHE A 72 5.18 -4.15 -2.47
CA PHE A 72 4.13 -3.31 -3.04
C PHE A 72 2.73 -3.63 -2.49
N THR A 73 2.47 -4.90 -2.17
CA THR A 73 1.16 -5.35 -1.66
C THR A 73 1.01 -5.09 -0.16
N CYS A 74 2.11 -5.07 0.60
CA CYS A 74 2.10 -4.82 2.03
C CYS A 74 1.69 -3.38 2.36
N ARG A 75 0.79 -3.21 3.35
CA ARG A 75 0.34 -1.90 3.86
C ARG A 75 0.91 -1.56 5.24
N TYR A 76 1.65 -2.48 5.83
CA TYR A 76 2.15 -2.35 7.18
C TYR A 76 3.52 -1.66 7.21
N TRP A 77 3.85 -1.04 8.32
CA TRP A 77 5.12 -0.35 8.56
C TRP A 77 6.38 -1.25 8.42
N TRP A 78 6.29 -2.53 8.78
CA TRP A 78 7.40 -3.51 8.63
C TRP A 78 7.72 -3.88 7.17
N LYS A 79 6.95 -3.36 6.21
CA LYS A 79 7.22 -3.45 4.77
C LYS A 79 8.68 -3.10 4.43
N SER A 80 9.28 -2.17 5.15
CA SER A 80 10.67 -1.77 4.96
C SER A 80 11.69 -2.89 5.19
N SER A 81 11.40 -3.88 6.04
CA SER A 81 12.25 -5.06 6.22
C SER A 81 12.33 -5.93 4.96
N ILE A 82 11.26 -5.96 4.15
CA ILE A 82 11.25 -6.69 2.87
C ILE A 82 12.20 -6.01 1.87
N LEU A 83 12.31 -4.69 1.93
CA LEU A 83 13.21 -3.91 1.08
C LEU A 83 14.69 -4.25 1.36
N VAL A 84 15.03 -4.55 2.62
CA VAL A 84 16.37 -5.01 3.00
C VAL A 84 16.69 -6.35 2.34
N ILE A 85 15.75 -7.30 2.35
CA ILE A 85 15.92 -8.62 1.70
C ILE A 85 16.17 -8.45 0.20
N VAL A 86 15.37 -7.60 -0.47
CA VAL A 86 15.55 -7.27 -1.90
C VAL A 86 16.96 -6.73 -2.16
N THR A 87 17.44 -5.86 -1.29
CA THR A 87 18.74 -5.20 -1.44
C THR A 87 19.89 -6.19 -1.31
N ILE A 88 19.84 -7.08 -0.33
CA ILE A 88 20.86 -8.12 -0.14
C ILE A 88 20.93 -9.02 -1.37
N GLU A 89 19.79 -9.44 -1.93
CA GLU A 89 19.79 -10.29 -3.12
C GLU A 89 20.25 -9.54 -4.39
N LEU A 90 19.96 -8.25 -4.53
CA LEU A 90 20.50 -7.42 -5.61
C LEU A 90 22.03 -7.31 -5.54
N LEU A 91 22.58 -7.15 -4.35
CA LEU A 91 24.02 -7.06 -4.14
C LEU A 91 24.72 -8.39 -4.47
N LYS A 92 24.14 -9.52 -4.05
CA LYS A 92 24.61 -10.85 -4.45
C LYS A 92 24.61 -11.01 -5.98
N LEU A 93 23.57 -10.53 -6.65
CA LEU A 93 23.48 -10.59 -8.11
C LEU A 93 24.52 -9.71 -8.81
N MET A 94 24.83 -8.52 -8.27
CA MET A 94 25.90 -7.67 -8.80
C MET A 94 27.29 -8.29 -8.59
N SER A 95 27.50 -9.00 -7.47
CA SER A 95 28.77 -9.67 -7.16
C SER A 95 29.15 -10.69 -8.23
N VAL A 96 28.18 -11.39 -8.82
CA VAL A 96 28.40 -12.39 -9.88
C VAL A 96 29.07 -11.79 -11.11
N PHE A 97 28.75 -10.55 -11.47
CA PHE A 97 29.32 -9.89 -12.65
C PHE A 97 30.71 -9.32 -12.42
N TYR A 98 31.17 -9.26 -11.16
CA TYR A 98 32.45 -8.67 -10.78
C TYR A 98 33.53 -9.72 -10.45
N SER A 99 33.16 -10.95 -10.14
CA SER A 99 34.12 -12.01 -9.79
C SER A 99 34.74 -12.66 -11.04
N GLU A 100 36.00 -12.32 -11.35
CA GLU A 100 36.86 -13.11 -12.25
C GLU A 100 37.47 -14.35 -11.56
N GLN A 101 37.16 -14.62 -10.29
CA GLN A 101 37.81 -15.69 -9.51
C GLN A 101 36.82 -16.65 -8.82
N VAL A 102 37.27 -17.91 -8.75
CA VAL A 102 36.55 -19.21 -8.69
C VAL A 102 35.83 -19.51 -7.36
N SER A 103 35.32 -18.52 -6.63
CA SER A 103 34.58 -18.80 -5.40
C SER A 103 33.43 -17.82 -5.18
N LEU A 104 32.33 -18.10 -5.88
CA LEU A 104 31.06 -17.37 -5.82
C LEU A 104 30.41 -17.34 -4.41
N ASP A 105 30.87 -18.19 -3.48
CA ASP A 105 30.43 -18.23 -2.09
C ASP A 105 31.29 -17.37 -1.14
N GLU A 106 32.50 -16.99 -1.55
CA GLU A 106 33.34 -16.05 -0.82
C GLU A 106 33.24 -14.68 -1.48
N ILE A 107 32.13 -13.98 -1.22
CA ILE A 107 32.16 -12.53 -1.33
C ILE A 107 33.37 -12.09 -0.50
N GLU A 108 34.38 -11.48 -1.12
CA GLU A 108 35.38 -10.71 -0.39
C GLU A 108 34.62 -9.60 0.35
N TYR A 109 34.16 -9.91 1.56
CA TYR A 109 33.28 -9.06 2.36
C TYR A 109 33.88 -7.66 2.51
N ALA A 110 35.21 -7.56 2.55
CA ALA A 110 35.95 -6.31 2.65
C ALA A 110 35.74 -5.36 1.46
N ILE A 111 35.61 -5.86 0.23
CA ILE A 111 35.45 -5.02 -0.97
C ILE A 111 33.98 -4.66 -1.20
N SER A 112 33.06 -5.57 -0.85
CA SER A 112 31.62 -5.36 -1.04
C SER A 112 31.00 -4.41 0.00
N LEU A 113 31.49 -4.42 1.26
CA LEU A 113 30.98 -3.61 2.37
C LEU A 113 30.84 -2.09 2.11
N PRO A 114 31.86 -1.38 1.58
CA PRO A 114 31.75 0.06 1.34
C PRO A 114 30.68 0.42 0.30
N LEU A 115 30.29 -0.52 -0.57
CA LEU A 115 29.20 -0.33 -1.53
C LEU A 115 27.83 -0.61 -0.90
N THR A 116 27.72 -1.60 -0.03
CA THR A 116 26.44 -2.03 0.57
C THR A 116 25.93 -1.07 1.64
N ILE A 117 26.81 -0.51 2.46
CA ILE A 117 26.47 0.42 3.55
C ILE A 117 25.68 1.66 3.05
N PRO A 118 26.12 2.44 2.04
CA PRO A 118 25.38 3.62 1.59
C PRO A 118 24.03 3.26 0.97
N ILE A 119 23.92 2.12 0.30
CA ILE A 119 22.66 1.64 -0.27
C ILE A 119 21.66 1.32 0.85
N ILE A 120 22.09 0.57 1.88
CA ILE A 120 21.26 0.26 3.05
C ILE A 120 20.81 1.54 3.76
N LEU A 121 21.71 2.52 3.92
CA LEU A 121 21.41 3.79 4.59
C LEU A 121 20.38 4.62 3.80
N LEU A 122 20.53 4.69 2.47
CA LEU A 122 19.57 5.33 1.57
C LEU A 122 18.18 4.68 1.65
N LEU A 123 18.13 3.35 1.78
CA LEU A 123 16.88 2.60 1.87
C LEU A 123 16.19 2.79 3.22
N ILE A 124 16.95 2.82 4.32
CA ILE A 124 16.42 3.17 5.65
C ILE A 124 15.82 4.58 5.62
N PHE A 125 16.51 5.52 4.97
CA PHE A 125 16.01 6.88 4.80
C PHE A 125 14.70 6.93 3.99
N ILE A 126 14.65 6.23 2.84
CA ILE A 126 13.44 6.10 2.02
C ILE A 126 12.28 5.50 2.84
N SER A 127 12.56 4.46 3.62
CA SER A 127 11.62 3.76 4.47
C SER A 127 11.01 4.70 5.51
N TYR A 128 11.85 5.45 6.21
CA TYR A 128 11.42 6.37 7.26
C TYR A 128 10.48 7.44 6.69
N LYS A 129 10.86 8.03 5.55
CA LYS A 129 10.08 9.07 4.88
C LYS A 129 8.72 8.58 4.35
N LEU A 130 8.67 7.33 3.86
CA LEU A 130 7.43 6.70 3.42
C LEU A 130 6.48 6.42 4.59
N ASN A 131 7.02 6.04 5.74
CA ASN A 131 6.24 5.75 6.95
C ASN A 131 5.53 7.01 7.47
N ASP A 132 6.26 8.12 7.58
CA ASP A 132 5.71 9.39 8.06
C ASP A 132 4.57 9.91 7.16
N TYR A 133 4.76 9.80 5.84
CA TYR A 133 3.73 10.17 4.87
C TYR A 133 2.47 9.30 4.97
N TYR A 134 2.65 7.99 5.16
CA TYR A 134 1.54 7.06 5.33
C TYR A 134 0.73 7.36 6.59
N LEU A 135 1.41 7.54 7.73
CA LEU A 135 0.78 7.82 9.02
C LEU A 135 0.00 9.13 9.00
N ALA A 136 0.59 10.19 8.44
CA ALA A 136 -0.10 11.48 8.28
C ALA A 136 -1.39 11.33 7.45
N ARG A 137 -1.32 10.58 6.33
CA ARG A 137 -2.48 10.36 5.46
C ARG A 137 -3.59 9.55 6.12
N GLU A 138 -3.24 8.56 6.94
CA GLU A 138 -4.20 7.76 7.69
C GLU A 138 -4.94 8.62 8.73
N ILE A 139 -4.21 9.45 9.49
CA ILE A 139 -4.79 10.37 10.46
C ILE A 139 -5.76 11.34 9.78
N HIS A 140 -5.33 11.99 8.70
CA HIS A 140 -6.19 12.91 7.94
C HIS A 140 -7.49 12.22 7.48
N SER A 141 -7.39 11.01 6.92
CA SER A 141 -8.57 10.27 6.47
C SER A 141 -9.52 9.89 7.60
N ASN A 142 -9.02 9.70 8.82
CA ASN A 142 -9.86 9.38 9.97
C ASN A 142 -10.55 10.64 10.50
N ILE A 143 -9.83 11.77 10.55
CA ILE A 143 -10.40 13.08 10.92
C ILE A 143 -11.54 13.44 9.98
N ASP A 144 -11.36 13.32 8.65
CA ASP A 144 -12.41 13.66 7.68
C ASP A 144 -13.69 12.84 7.89
N LYS A 145 -13.56 11.54 8.18
CA LYS A 145 -14.72 10.68 8.47
C LYS A 145 -15.41 11.08 9.76
N GLU A 146 -14.65 11.42 10.79
CA GLU A 146 -15.19 11.84 12.08
C GLU A 146 -15.94 13.17 11.95
N ILE A 147 -15.41 14.12 11.16
CA ILE A 147 -16.09 15.37 10.81
C ILE A 147 -17.41 15.08 10.08
N ASP A 148 -17.40 14.18 9.08
CA ASP A 148 -18.62 13.82 8.33
C ASP A 148 -19.70 13.19 9.23
N ILE A 149 -19.30 12.33 10.18
CA ILE A 149 -20.20 11.71 11.14
C ILE A 149 -20.82 12.76 12.07
N ILE A 150 -19.98 13.60 12.69
CA ILE A 150 -20.44 14.67 13.59
C ILE A 150 -21.37 15.63 12.84
N PHE A 151 -21.03 16.01 11.60
CA PHE A 151 -21.87 16.87 10.77
C PHE A 151 -23.22 16.24 10.46
N PHE A 152 -23.26 14.93 10.21
CA PHE A 152 -24.50 14.20 9.95
C PHE A 152 -25.36 14.09 11.21
N GLU A 153 -24.78 13.80 12.37
CA GLU A 153 -25.46 13.76 13.67
C GLU A 153 -26.09 15.12 14.00
N ILE A 154 -25.33 16.22 13.92
CA ILE A 154 -25.83 17.58 14.16
C ILE A 154 -27.02 17.91 13.24
N ASN A 155 -26.94 17.55 11.96
CA ASN A 155 -28.03 17.81 11.02
C ASN A 155 -29.29 16.98 11.31
N GLN A 156 -29.13 15.71 11.74
CA GLN A 156 -30.27 14.90 12.14
C GLN A 156 -30.93 15.45 13.41
N ASP A 157 -30.14 15.86 14.40
CA ASP A 157 -30.66 16.42 15.65
C ASP A 157 -31.44 17.70 15.40
N LYS A 158 -30.87 18.65 14.63
CA LYS A 158 -31.61 19.87 14.23
C LYS A 158 -32.91 19.55 13.51
N LYS A 159 -32.91 18.55 12.62
CA LYS A 159 -34.13 18.13 11.91
C LYS A 159 -35.17 17.55 12.86
N ASN A 160 -34.74 16.79 13.86
CA ASN A 160 -35.62 16.21 14.87
C ASN A 160 -36.25 17.31 15.75
N GLU A 161 -35.46 18.30 16.18
CA GLU A 161 -35.97 19.45 16.93
C GLU A 161 -37.01 20.25 16.14
N ILE A 162 -36.75 20.53 14.86
CA ILE A 162 -37.71 21.22 13.98
C ILE A 162 -39.01 20.42 13.85
N ASN A 163 -38.94 19.10 13.70
CA ASN A 163 -40.12 18.26 13.63
C ASN A 163 -40.92 18.27 14.94
N LEU A 164 -40.23 18.27 16.08
CA LEU A 164 -40.85 18.32 17.41
C LEU A 164 -41.53 19.67 17.65
N LEU A 165 -40.91 20.78 17.25
CA LEU A 165 -41.52 22.11 17.25
C LEU A 165 -42.76 22.15 16.34
N LYS A 166 -42.68 21.58 15.14
CA LYS A 166 -43.81 21.51 14.22
C LYS A 166 -44.99 20.73 14.81
N GLU A 167 -44.73 19.62 15.51
CA GLU A 167 -45.76 18.88 16.22
C GLU A 167 -46.37 19.68 17.38
N LYS A 168 -45.54 20.37 18.18
CA LYS A 168 -46.03 21.28 19.24
C LYS A 168 -46.97 22.33 18.65
N ILE A 169 -46.58 23.01 17.57
CA ILE A 169 -47.40 24.01 16.87
C ILE A 169 -48.74 23.42 16.41
N LEU A 170 -48.73 22.23 15.80
CA LEU A 170 -49.95 21.57 15.32
C LEU A 170 -50.89 21.20 16.47
N LYS A 171 -50.36 20.67 17.58
CA LYS A 171 -51.15 20.36 18.79
C LYS A 171 -51.77 21.61 19.38
N THR A 172 -50.98 22.66 19.59
CA THR A 172 -51.44 23.94 20.15
C THR A 172 -52.49 24.60 19.26
N LYS A 173 -52.31 24.56 17.93
CA LYS A 173 -53.30 25.06 16.96
C LYS A 173 -54.61 24.26 17.01
N LYS A 174 -54.54 22.92 17.12
CA LYS A 174 -55.72 22.05 17.16
C LYS A 174 -56.50 22.19 18.47
N ALA A 175 -55.82 22.38 19.60
CA ALA A 175 -56.45 22.59 20.90
C ALA A 175 -57.18 23.94 21.00
N ASN A 176 -56.69 24.97 20.30
CA ASN A 176 -57.20 26.34 20.39
C ASN A 176 -58.04 26.78 19.17
N LEU A 177 -58.51 25.86 18.33
CA LEU A 177 -59.30 26.13 17.12
C LEU A 177 -60.57 26.97 17.35
N ASN A 178 -61.10 27.03 18.58
CA ASN A 178 -62.33 27.74 18.93
C ASN A 178 -62.15 28.86 19.98
N ARG A 179 -60.92 29.18 20.42
CA ARG A 179 -60.65 30.27 21.36
C ARG A 179 -59.33 30.96 21.01
N PHE A 180 -59.42 32.19 20.49
CA PHE A 180 -58.29 33.13 20.48
C PHE A 180 -58.10 33.70 21.90
N ASP A 181 -57.63 32.85 22.80
CA ASP A 181 -57.41 33.19 24.21
C ASP A 181 -55.99 33.75 24.44
N GLU A 182 -55.80 34.54 25.49
CA GLU A 182 -54.51 35.18 25.82
C GLU A 182 -53.41 34.12 26.08
N ASN A 183 -53.79 32.96 26.62
CA ASN A 183 -52.90 31.83 26.90
C ASN A 183 -52.35 31.18 25.62
N TYR A 184 -53.14 31.12 24.55
CA TYR A 184 -52.69 30.60 23.26
C TYR A 184 -51.58 31.48 22.66
N LEU A 185 -51.72 32.80 22.77
CA LEU A 185 -50.72 33.75 22.28
C LEU A 185 -49.40 33.62 23.07
N LYS A 186 -49.48 33.42 24.40
CA LYS A 186 -48.30 33.17 25.24
C LYS A 186 -47.58 31.87 24.84
N GLU A 187 -48.29 30.77 24.60
CA GLU A 187 -47.69 29.52 24.12
C GLU A 187 -47.02 29.69 22.75
N MET A 188 -47.66 30.43 21.83
CA MET A 188 -47.09 30.69 20.50
C MET A 188 -45.83 31.56 20.56
N ILE A 189 -45.77 32.52 21.48
CA ILE A 189 -44.56 33.33 21.72
C ILE A 189 -43.42 32.45 22.24
N VAL A 190 -43.68 31.53 23.18
CA VAL A 190 -42.66 30.61 23.71
C VAL A 190 -42.11 29.69 22.61
N ILE A 191 -42.98 29.11 21.79
CA ILE A 191 -42.56 28.22 20.69
C ILE A 191 -41.71 28.97 19.65
N ARG A 192 -42.08 30.23 19.34
CA ARG A 192 -41.29 31.10 18.47
C ARG A 192 -39.90 31.37 19.06
N ASP A 193 -39.82 31.66 20.35
CA ASP A 193 -38.55 31.96 21.02
C ASP A 193 -37.68 30.70 21.16
N GLU A 194 -38.27 29.49 21.24
CA GLU A 194 -37.55 28.21 21.11
C GLU A 194 -36.98 28.01 19.70
N PHE A 195 -37.74 28.34 18.64
CA PHE A 195 -37.30 28.21 17.25
C PHE A 195 -36.08 29.09 16.93
N TYR A 196 -36.03 30.32 17.44
CA TYR A 196 -34.89 31.23 17.22
C TYR A 196 -33.60 30.82 17.93
N LYS A 197 -33.63 29.79 18.79
CA LYS A 197 -32.45 29.28 19.51
C LYS A 197 -31.75 28.11 18.81
N ILE A 198 -32.35 27.54 17.75
CA ILE A 198 -31.86 26.39 16.98
C ILE A 198 -31.09 26.86 15.74
#